data_AF-A0A2E4YYQ1-F1
#
_entry.id   AF-A0A2E4YYQ1-F1
#
_cell.length_a   1.000
_cell.length_b   1.000
_cell.length_c   1.000
_cell.angle_alpha   90.00
_cell.angle_beta   90.00
_cell.angle_gamma   90.00
#
_symmetry.space_group_name_H-M   'P 1'
#
loop_
_entity.id
_entity.type
_entity.pdbx_description
1 polymer ?
#
loop_
_entity_poly.entity_id
_entity_poly.type
_entity_poly.pdbx_seq_one_letter_code
_entity_poly.pdbx_strand_id
1 'polypeptide(L)'
;MSTRNLPAYPLPVPVDDHLLRRLSTMEEIWRQAGVIALLLCAMFGFGLWSLGSGFLLGGFVTSGWTAVGRLLGLEPRPWTAEMARQLKVIADSDDIECCDYPDMVWTHDSVRCSGCGTKHLDMLRPALGRQRPDGAMGFVRVLIDDGHPHQESSVDGSD
;
A
#
# COMPACT_ATOMS: atom_id res chain seq x y z
N MET A 1 -14.64 0.49 5.92
CA MET A 1 -14.02 0.82 4.61
C MET A 1 -14.74 0.07 3.51
N SER A 2 -15.48 0.76 2.64
CA SER A 2 -16.24 0.14 1.55
C SER A 2 -15.28 -0.30 0.44
N THR A 3 -15.12 -1.60 0.25
CA THR A 3 -14.31 -2.20 -0.84
C THR A 3 -15.04 -2.22 -2.19
N ARG A 4 -16.25 -1.64 -2.27
CA ARG A 4 -17.21 -1.81 -3.38
C ARG A 4 -16.84 -1.10 -4.69
N ASN A 5 -15.87 -0.19 -4.70
CA ASN A 5 -15.57 0.61 -5.90
C ASN A 5 -14.33 0.18 -6.67
N LEU A 6 -13.49 -0.73 -6.17
CA LEU A 6 -12.36 -1.23 -6.96
C LEU A 6 -12.78 -2.48 -7.73
N PRO A 7 -12.38 -2.60 -9.01
CA PRO A 7 -12.66 -3.80 -9.78
C PRO A 7 -11.96 -5.00 -9.13
N ALA A 8 -12.65 -6.14 -9.12
CA ALA A 8 -12.14 -7.38 -8.54
C ALA A 8 -10.79 -7.76 -9.14
N TYR A 9 -9.92 -8.38 -8.35
CA TYR A 9 -8.68 -8.95 -8.88
C TYR A 9 -9.03 -9.96 -9.99
N PRO A 10 -8.38 -9.95 -11.18
CA PRO A 10 -7.11 -9.30 -11.55
C PRO A 10 -7.21 -7.97 -12.31
N LEU A 11 -8.42 -7.44 -12.57
CA LEU A 11 -8.69 -6.34 -13.51
C LEU A 11 -7.78 -5.10 -13.29
N PRO A 12 -7.45 -4.35 -14.37
CA PRO A 12 -6.76 -3.07 -14.26
C PRO A 12 -7.63 -2.07 -13.48
N VAL A 13 -6.99 -1.16 -12.75
CA VAL A 13 -7.69 -0.18 -11.92
C VAL A 13 -7.55 1.20 -12.56
N PRO A 14 -8.65 1.92 -12.86
CA PRO A 14 -8.54 3.27 -13.41
C PRO A 14 -7.81 4.19 -12.43
N VAL A 15 -6.98 5.09 -12.94
CA VAL A 15 -6.31 6.11 -12.14
C VAL A 15 -7.30 7.25 -11.89
N ASP A 16 -8.13 7.08 -10.87
CA ASP A 16 -9.17 8.03 -10.50
C ASP A 16 -8.88 8.72 -9.15
N ASP A 17 -9.59 9.82 -8.88
CA ASP A 17 -9.54 10.53 -7.60
C ASP A 17 -9.84 9.61 -6.40
N HIS A 18 -10.66 8.58 -6.61
CA HIS A 18 -11.02 7.63 -5.58
C HIS A 18 -9.81 6.76 -5.17
N LEU A 19 -9.02 6.29 -6.14
CA LEU A 19 -7.77 5.56 -5.90
C LEU A 19 -6.77 6.44 -5.15
N LEU A 20 -6.59 7.70 -5.56
CA LEU A 20 -5.68 8.64 -4.89
C LEU A 20 -6.08 8.88 -3.42
N ARG A 21 -7.38 9.12 -3.15
CA ARG A 21 -7.89 9.25 -1.77
C ARG A 21 -7.67 7.98 -0.95
N ARG A 22 -7.77 6.81 -1.58
CA ARG A 22 -7.57 5.53 -0.89
C ARG A 22 -6.10 5.33 -0.51
N LEU A 23 -5.18 5.63 -1.42
CA LEU A 23 -3.73 5.57 -1.15
C LEU A 23 -3.34 6.50 -0.01
N SER A 24 -3.80 7.76 -0.04
CA SER A 24 -3.51 8.71 1.03
C SER A 24 -4.09 8.27 2.38
N THR A 25 -5.28 7.67 2.37
CA THR A 25 -5.90 7.13 3.60
C THR A 25 -5.11 5.95 4.16
N MET A 26 -4.62 5.04 3.31
CA MET A 26 -3.79 3.90 3.75
C MET A 26 -2.47 4.36 4.37
N GLU A 27 -1.85 5.37 3.75
CA GLU A 27 -0.64 5.99 4.30
C GLU A 27 -0.91 6.66 5.66
N GLU A 28 -2.00 7.43 5.76
CA GLU A 28 -2.40 8.08 7.01
C GLU A 28 -2.62 7.06 8.12
N ILE A 29 -3.35 5.98 7.84
CA ILE A 29 -3.61 4.91 8.81
C ILE A 29 -2.31 4.26 9.25
N TRP A 30 -1.40 3.98 8.32
CA TRP A 30 -0.09 3.40 8.65
C TRP A 30 0.73 4.35 9.54
N ARG A 31 0.73 5.65 9.22
CA ARG A 31 1.39 6.68 10.02
C ARG A 31 0.78 6.79 11.42
N GLN A 32 -0.54 6.83 11.52
CA GLN A 32 -1.27 6.87 12.79
C GLN A 32 -1.00 5.62 13.64
N ALA A 33 -0.94 4.43 13.03
CA ALA A 33 -0.56 3.20 13.72
C ALA A 33 0.87 3.26 14.28
N GLY A 34 1.81 3.88 13.57
CA GLY A 34 3.15 4.16 14.07
C GLY A 34 3.17 5.08 15.29
N VAL A 35 2.38 6.16 15.26
CA VAL A 35 2.24 7.08 16.41
C VAL A 35 1.61 6.35 17.61
N ILE A 36 0.59 5.52 17.39
CA ILE A 36 -0.02 4.70 18.44
C ILE A 36 1.01 3.75 19.06
N ALA A 37 1.83 3.08 18.25
CA ALA A 37 2.88 2.19 18.76
C ALA A 37 3.89 2.95 19.65
N LEU A 38 4.27 4.17 19.26
CA LEU A 38 5.14 5.04 20.07
C LEU A 38 4.47 5.46 21.39
N LEU A 39 3.19 5.84 21.35
CA LEU A 39 2.44 6.20 22.55
C LEU A 39 2.32 5.02 23.52
N LEU A 40 2.06 3.81 23.00
CA LEU A 40 2.03 2.59 23.82
C LEU A 40 3.41 2.31 24.43
N CYS A 41 4.49 2.45 23.66
CA CYS A 41 5.86 2.30 24.15
C CYS A 41 6.16 3.28 25.31
N ALA A 42 5.81 4.56 25.14
CA ALA A 42 5.97 5.55 26.20
C ALA A 42 5.12 5.21 27.45
N MET A 43 3.87 4.79 27.26
CA MET A 43 2.96 4.42 28.35
C MET A 43 3.48 3.21 29.13
N PHE A 44 3.90 2.14 28.46
CA PHE A 44 4.46 0.96 29.12
C PHE A 44 5.81 1.25 29.79
N GLY A 45 6.66 2.09 29.17
CA GLY A 45 7.92 2.54 29.76
C GLY A 45 7.72 3.35 31.03
N PHE A 46 6.72 4.25 31.05
CA PHE A 46 6.36 4.98 32.26
C PHE A 46 5.78 4.07 33.35
N GLY A 47 4.95 3.10 32.95
CA GLY A 47 4.41 2.10 33.86
C GLY A 47 5.51 1.24 34.51
N LEU A 48 6.53 0.85 33.73
CA LEU A 48 7.70 0.14 34.25
C LEU A 48 8.43 0.95 35.32
N TRP A 49 8.64 2.23 35.06
CA TRP A 49 9.32 3.12 36.00
C TRP A 49 8.54 3.31 37.30
N SER A 50 7.21 3.36 37.24
CA SER A 50 6.36 3.62 38.41
C SER A 50 5.96 2.37 39.20
N LEU A 51 5.64 1.25 38.54
CA LEU A 51 5.11 0.04 39.19
C LEU A 51 6.08 -1.15 39.20
N GLY A 52 7.11 -1.16 38.34
CA GLY A 52 8.14 -2.22 38.33
C GLY A 52 7.63 -3.63 38.00
N SER A 53 6.55 -3.79 37.23
CA SER A 53 5.97 -5.10 36.93
C SER A 53 6.49 -5.72 35.62
N GLY A 54 6.71 -7.04 35.62
CA GLY A 54 7.18 -7.77 34.43
C GLY A 54 6.19 -7.78 33.26
N PHE A 55 4.89 -7.62 33.52
CA PHE A 55 3.88 -7.48 32.47
C PHE A 55 4.13 -6.22 31.61
N LEU A 56 4.48 -5.10 32.24
CA LEU A 56 4.77 -3.84 31.55
C LEU A 56 6.08 -3.93 30.75
N LEU A 57 7.00 -4.80 31.15
CA LEU A 57 8.23 -5.09 30.39
C LEU A 57 7.91 -5.71 29.04
N GLY A 58 7.02 -6.70 29.02
CA GLY A 58 6.57 -7.33 27.77
C GLY A 58 5.89 -6.31 26.84
N GLY A 59 5.00 -5.48 27.38
CA GLY A 59 4.34 -4.41 26.62
C GLY A 59 5.34 -3.39 26.06
N PHE A 60 6.33 -2.99 26.85
CA PHE A 60 7.37 -2.05 26.44
C PHE A 60 8.27 -2.61 25.33
N VAL A 61 8.74 -3.85 25.46
CA VAL A 61 9.63 -4.46 24.46
C VAL A 61 8.90 -4.66 23.12
N THR A 62 7.65 -5.12 23.16
CA THR A 62 6.86 -5.36 21.93
C THR A 62 6.49 -4.06 21.23
N SER A 63 5.97 -3.07 21.95
CA SER A 63 5.65 -1.75 21.39
C SER A 63 6.91 -0.97 20.99
N GLY A 64 8.00 -1.10 21.74
CA GLY A 64 9.30 -0.51 21.42
C GLY A 64 9.88 -1.07 20.12
N TRP A 65 9.85 -2.39 19.93
CA TRP A 65 10.32 -3.01 18.69
C TRP A 65 9.53 -2.54 17.47
N THR A 66 8.20 -2.52 17.58
CA THR A 66 7.33 -2.04 16.48
C THR A 66 7.51 -0.55 16.19
N ALA A 67 7.71 0.29 17.22
CA ALA A 67 7.99 1.70 17.04
C ALA A 67 9.34 1.93 16.34
N VAL A 68 10.40 1.21 16.76
CA VAL A 68 11.74 1.29 16.16
C VAL A 68 11.71 0.81 14.71
N GLY A 69 11.07 -0.33 14.43
CA GLY A 69 10.94 -0.87 13.06
C GLY A 69 10.32 0.14 12.11
N ARG A 70 9.29 0.87 12.56
CA ARG A 70 8.63 1.89 11.75
C ARG A 70 9.39 3.20 11.61
N LEU A 71 10.08 3.65 12.66
CA LEU A 71 10.91 4.87 12.61
C LEU A 71 12.13 4.69 11.71
N LEU A 72 12.77 3.52 11.77
CA LEU A 72 13.93 3.19 10.95
C LEU A 72 13.56 2.70 9.54
N GLY A 73 12.26 2.54 9.25
CA GLY A 73 11.81 2.04 7.95
C GLY A 73 12.27 0.61 7.65
N LEU A 74 12.47 -0.22 8.67
CA LEU A 74 12.85 -1.63 8.52
C LEU A 74 11.72 -2.45 7.89
N GLU A 75 10.47 -1.98 8.00
CA GLU A 75 9.33 -2.51 7.27
C GLU A 75 9.17 -1.72 5.94
N PRO A 76 9.44 -2.35 4.78
CA PRO A 76 9.21 -1.71 3.50
C PRO A 76 7.71 -1.41 3.35
N ARG A 77 7.35 -0.17 3.02
CA ARG A 77 5.94 0.19 2.78
C ARG A 77 5.55 -0.11 1.34
N PRO A 78 4.50 -0.90 1.08
CA PRO A 78 4.03 -1.15 -0.28
C PRO A 78 3.35 0.08 -0.92
N TRP A 79 2.90 1.05 -0.12
CA TRP A 79 2.32 2.32 -0.56
C TRP A 79 3.15 3.52 -0.09
N THR A 80 3.59 4.36 -1.03
CA THR A 80 4.38 5.57 -0.74
C THR A 80 3.65 6.84 -1.19
N ALA A 81 3.85 7.95 -0.47
CA ALA A 81 3.33 9.27 -0.85
C ALA A 81 3.78 9.69 -2.25
N GLU A 82 5.01 9.31 -2.61
CA GLU A 82 5.59 9.62 -3.92
C GLU A 82 4.83 8.92 -5.05
N MET A 83 4.42 7.67 -4.85
CA MET A 83 3.59 6.94 -5.81
C MET A 83 2.24 7.63 -6.04
N ALA A 84 1.58 8.09 -4.97
CA ALA A 84 0.33 8.82 -5.09
C ALA A 84 0.51 10.18 -5.79
N ARG A 85 1.64 10.87 -5.54
CA ARG A 85 1.98 12.13 -6.23
C ARG A 85 2.20 11.89 -7.73
N GLN A 86 2.97 10.88 -8.10
CA GLN A 86 3.24 10.54 -9.50
C GLN A 86 1.96 10.20 -10.27
N LEU A 87 1.07 9.40 -9.65
CA LEU A 87 -0.24 9.09 -10.22
C LEU A 87 -1.12 10.33 -10.38
N LYS A 88 -1.09 11.24 -9.41
CA LYS A 88 -1.85 12.49 -9.49
C LYS A 88 -1.35 13.38 -10.62
N VAL A 89 -0.03 13.49 -10.80
CA VAL A 89 0.55 14.27 -11.91
C VAL A 89 0.05 13.73 -13.25
N ILE A 90 -0.01 12.41 -13.42
CA ILE A 90 -0.51 11.78 -14.65
C ILE A 90 -2.02 11.95 -14.83
N ALA A 91 -2.79 11.88 -13.74
CA ALA A 91 -4.24 12.05 -13.80
C ALA A 91 -4.66 13.50 -14.11
N ASP A 92 -3.86 14.48 -13.67
CA ASP A 92 -4.13 15.92 -13.81
C ASP A 92 -3.48 16.52 -15.08
N SER A 93 -2.50 15.84 -15.69
CA SER A 93 -1.88 16.31 -16.91
C SER A 93 -2.81 16.09 -18.11
N ASP A 94 -3.43 17.17 -18.57
CA ASP A 94 -4.12 17.25 -19.87
C ASP A 94 -3.15 17.12 -21.06
N ASP A 95 -1.85 17.31 -20.83
CA ASP A 95 -0.78 17.29 -21.85
C ASP A 95 -0.22 15.88 -22.14
N ILE A 96 -0.90 14.81 -21.73
CA ILE A 96 -0.47 13.47 -22.14
C ILE A 96 -0.85 13.24 -23.60
N GLU A 97 0.08 13.56 -24.48
CA GLU A 97 0.03 13.28 -25.93
C GLU A 97 0.12 11.76 -26.20
N CYS A 98 -0.88 10.98 -25.79
CA CYS A 98 -0.93 9.55 -26.07
C CYS A 98 -2.02 9.17 -27.11
N CYS A 99 -3.21 9.76 -27.03
CA CYS A 99 -4.32 9.56 -27.97
C CYS A 99 -5.44 10.60 -27.75
N ASP A 100 -6.41 10.67 -28.67
CA ASP A 100 -7.54 11.63 -28.62
C ASP A 100 -8.41 11.53 -27.35
N TYR A 101 -8.47 10.36 -26.73
CA TYR A 101 -9.18 10.13 -25.46
C TYR A 101 -8.26 9.37 -24.48
N PRO A 102 -7.41 10.09 -23.74
CA PRO A 102 -6.51 9.47 -22.77
C PRO A 102 -7.30 8.97 -21.56
N ASP A 103 -7.27 7.66 -21.32
CA ASP A 103 -7.83 7.05 -20.11
C ASP A 103 -6.77 6.16 -19.46
N MET A 104 -6.32 6.56 -18.26
CA MET A 104 -5.16 5.97 -17.59
C MET A 104 -5.58 4.82 -16.68
N VAL A 105 -4.98 3.66 -16.89
CA VAL A 105 -5.25 2.45 -16.11
C VAL A 105 -3.97 1.89 -15.50
N TRP A 106 -4.07 1.51 -14.22
CA TRP A 106 -3.00 0.89 -13.48
C TRP A 106 -3.12 -0.64 -13.55
N THR A 107 -2.24 -1.21 -14.35
CA THR A 107 -2.04 -2.65 -14.51
C THR A 107 -1.17 -3.19 -13.37
N HIS A 108 -0.83 -4.47 -13.36
CA HIS A 108 -0.05 -5.10 -12.29
C HIS A 108 1.39 -4.56 -12.22
N ASP A 109 2.00 -4.34 -13.38
CA ASP A 109 3.40 -3.95 -13.58
C ASP A 109 3.57 -2.44 -13.82
N SER A 110 2.55 -1.76 -14.35
CA SER A 110 2.72 -0.44 -14.94
C SER A 110 1.42 0.34 -15.09
N VAL A 111 1.55 1.66 -15.22
CA VAL A 111 0.44 2.56 -15.60
C VAL A 111 0.49 2.76 -17.10
N ARG A 112 -0.62 2.46 -17.77
CA ARG A 112 -0.75 2.52 -19.23
C ARG A 112 -2.03 3.23 -19.63
N CYS A 113 -2.06 3.81 -20.83
CA CYS A 113 -3.30 4.28 -21.42
C CYS A 113 -4.15 3.09 -21.92
N SER A 114 -5.45 3.08 -21.63
CA SER A 114 -6.38 2.04 -22.11
C SER A 114 -6.64 2.13 -23.61
N GLY A 115 -6.54 3.32 -24.20
CA GLY A 115 -6.78 3.59 -25.62
C GLY A 115 -5.62 3.19 -26.54
N CYS A 116 -4.40 3.66 -26.27
CA CYS A 116 -3.22 3.40 -27.11
C CYS A 116 -2.24 2.37 -26.53
N GLY A 117 -2.38 1.98 -25.26
CA GLY A 117 -1.49 1.02 -24.61
C GLY A 117 -0.12 1.56 -24.22
N THR A 118 0.18 2.85 -24.48
CA THR A 118 1.46 3.47 -24.14
C THR A 118 1.70 3.43 -22.63
N LYS A 119 2.91 3.01 -22.24
CA LYS A 119 3.35 2.93 -20.84
C LYS A 119 3.89 4.29 -20.40
N HIS A 120 3.35 4.82 -19.30
CA HIS A 120 3.76 6.12 -18.74
C HIS A 120 4.57 5.99 -17.45
N LEU A 121 4.24 5.01 -16.59
CA LEU A 121 5.02 4.71 -15.38
C LEU A 121 5.28 3.22 -15.24
N ASP A 122 6.51 2.89 -14.87
CA ASP A 122 6.92 1.56 -14.48
C ASP A 122 6.82 1.43 -12.95
N MET A 123 5.67 0.98 -12.47
CA MET A 123 5.40 0.89 -11.04
C MET A 123 4.45 -0.26 -10.74
N LEU A 124 4.94 -1.16 -9.89
CA LEU A 124 4.17 -2.27 -9.38
C LEU A 124 2.99 -1.78 -8.56
N ARG A 125 1.83 -2.38 -8.82
CA ARG A 125 0.59 -2.04 -8.12
C ARG A 125 0.50 -2.79 -6.79
N PRO A 126 0.47 -2.08 -5.63
CA PRO A 126 0.32 -2.74 -4.34
C PRO A 126 -1.06 -3.38 -4.20
N ALA A 127 -1.21 -4.29 -3.23
CA ALA A 127 -2.50 -4.87 -2.92
C ALA A 127 -3.40 -3.79 -2.29
N LEU A 128 -4.20 -3.10 -3.12
CA LEU A 128 -5.15 -2.04 -2.73
C LEU A 128 -6.32 -2.57 -1.88
N GLY A 129 -6.14 -3.60 -1.05
CA GLY A 129 -7.20 -4.25 -0.27
C GLY A 129 -8.41 -4.65 -1.12
N ARG A 130 -8.15 -5.20 -2.30
CA ARG A 130 -9.20 -5.69 -3.22
C ARG A 130 -9.70 -7.05 -2.74
N GLN A 131 -10.99 -7.33 -2.96
CA GLN A 131 -11.50 -8.68 -2.75
C GLN A 131 -10.83 -9.62 -3.76
N ARG A 132 -10.16 -10.65 -3.24
CA ARG A 132 -9.63 -11.77 -4.02
C ARG A 132 -10.64 -12.92 -3.96
N PRO A 133 -10.84 -13.67 -5.05
CA PRO A 133 -11.69 -14.86 -5.06
C PRO A 133 -11.09 -16.02 -4.25
N ASP A 134 -9.81 -15.93 -3.87
CA ASP A 134 -8.96 -16.98 -3.28
C ASP A 134 -9.38 -17.46 -1.87
N GLY A 135 -10.53 -17.01 -1.34
CA GLY A 135 -11.10 -17.46 -0.06
C GLY A 135 -10.11 -17.36 1.13
N ALA A 136 -10.12 -18.38 2.00
CA ALA A 136 -9.24 -18.44 3.17
C ALA A 136 -7.74 -18.51 2.81
N MET A 137 -7.39 -19.10 1.67
CA MET A 137 -6.00 -19.18 1.20
C MET A 137 -5.46 -17.79 0.85
N GLY A 138 -6.32 -16.92 0.29
CA GLY A 138 -6.00 -15.52 0.04
C GLY A 138 -5.71 -14.74 1.32
N PHE A 139 -6.40 -15.03 2.42
CA PHE A 139 -6.15 -14.38 3.71
C PHE A 139 -4.78 -14.76 4.28
N VAL A 140 -4.42 -16.04 4.27
CA VAL A 140 -3.10 -16.51 4.71
C VAL A 140 -1.99 -15.86 3.90
N ARG A 141 -2.18 -15.75 2.58
CA ARG A 141 -1.21 -15.10 1.70
C ARG A 141 -1.05 -13.61 2.00
N VAL A 142 -2.16 -12.90 2.27
CA VAL A 142 -2.09 -11.49 2.68
C VAL A 142 -1.36 -11.31 4.01
N LEU A 143 -1.52 -12.23 4.97
CA LEU A 143 -0.77 -12.19 6.24
C LEU A 143 0.74 -12.42 6.06
N ILE A 144 1.13 -13.23 5.07
CA ILE A 144 2.54 -13.54 4.80
C ILE A 144 3.20 -12.43 3.97
N ASP A 145 2.51 -11.98 2.92
CA ASP A 145 3.06 -11.04 1.94
C ASP A 145 2.86 -9.57 2.34
N ASP A 146 2.09 -9.29 3.40
CA ASP A 146 1.73 -7.96 3.91
C ASP A 146 1.21 -6.98 2.83
N GLY A 147 0.69 -7.53 1.73
CA GLY A 147 0.22 -6.75 0.58
C GLY A 147 1.30 -6.20 -0.34
N HIS A 148 2.56 -6.67 -0.20
CA HIS A 148 3.62 -6.36 -1.15
C HIS A 148 3.27 -6.82 -2.56
N PRO A 149 3.59 -6.01 -3.58
CA PRO A 149 3.39 -6.43 -4.95
C PRO A 149 4.38 -7.54 -5.27
N HIS A 150 3.86 -8.67 -5.76
CA HIS A 150 4.69 -9.68 -6.40
C HIS A 150 4.96 -9.25 -7.83
N GLN A 151 6.18 -9.40 -8.32
CA GLN A 151 6.37 -9.46 -9.76
C GLN A 151 5.84 -10.81 -10.21
N GLU A 152 4.69 -10.82 -10.86
CA GLU A 152 4.29 -11.99 -11.65
C GLU A 152 5.19 -11.91 -12.88
N SER A 153 6.28 -12.68 -12.87
CA SER A 153 7.19 -12.76 -14.01
C SER A 153 6.36 -13.21 -15.21
N SER A 154 6.05 -12.29 -16.12
CA SER A 154 5.63 -12.66 -17.46
C SER A 154 6.78 -13.46 -18.03
N VAL A 155 6.61 -14.78 -18.06
CA VAL A 155 7.35 -15.62 -18.99
C VAL A 155 6.97 -15.09 -20.37
N ASP A 156 7.80 -14.19 -20.89
CA ASP A 156 7.77 -13.84 -22.29
C ASP A 156 8.01 -15.15 -23.04
N GLY A 157 6.93 -15.71 -23.59
CA GLY A 157 7.01 -16.60 -24.72
C GLY A 157 7.61 -15.80 -25.87
N SER A 158 8.93 -15.78 -25.93
CA SER A 158 9.69 -15.50 -27.13
C SER A 158 10.19 -16.85 -27.65
N ASP A 159 9.67 -17.18 -28.84
CA ASP A 159 9.92 -18.33 -29.73
C ASP A 159 9.29 -19.70 -29.41
#